data_AF-A0A0S7ZXP5-F1
#
_entry.id   AF-A0A0S7ZXP5-F1
#
_cell.length_a   1.000
_cell.length_b   1.000
_cell.length_c   1.000
_cell.angle_alpha   90.00
_cell.angle_beta   90.00
_cell.angle_gamma   90.00
#
_symmetry.space_group_name_H-M   'P 1'
#
loop_
_entity.id
_entity.type
_entity.pdbx_description
1 polymer ?
#
loop_
_entity_poly.entity_id
_entity_poly.type
_entity_poly.pdbx_seq_one_letter_code
_entity_poly.pdbx_strand_id
1 'polypeptide(L)'
;MNAAPNRRLLVGGMVLLFLSLVLGFFLPLFTNPRIGLSAHQVGITGGILIVVIGMAWEHADLRTKAARVAEALVLVGPFGIALSCVGAAVFGTSRATPIAGAGFAGARWQEISVSIGLMLGSIAMLIAVFLLLLGFLRRRRAA
;
A
#
# COMPACT_ATOMS: atom_id res chain seq x y z
N MET A 1 5.76 11.31 21.13
CA MET A 1 6.99 11.87 20.53
C MET A 1 7.77 10.75 19.86
N ASN A 2 7.93 10.82 18.54
CA ASN A 2 8.77 9.89 17.80
C ASN A 2 10.17 10.51 17.72
N ALA A 3 11.14 9.93 18.41
CA ALA A 3 12.48 10.53 18.56
C ALA A 3 13.44 10.23 17.39
N ALA A 4 13.01 9.43 16.42
CA ALA A 4 13.84 8.97 15.31
C ALA A 4 12.97 8.50 14.12
N PRO A 5 13.57 8.36 12.92
CA PRO A 5 12.96 7.66 11.80
C PRO A 5 12.44 6.27 12.20
N ASN A 6 11.29 5.88 11.65
CA ASN A 6 10.70 4.59 11.97
C ASN A 6 11.36 3.47 11.15
N ARG A 7 12.27 2.72 11.80
CA ARG A 7 12.99 1.61 11.19
C ARG A 7 12.08 0.52 10.61
N ARG A 8 10.93 0.22 11.22
CA ARG A 8 9.99 -0.78 10.70
C ARG A 8 9.38 -0.35 9.38
N LEU A 9 9.01 0.93 9.27
CA LEU A 9 8.54 1.50 8.01
C LEU A 9 9.66 1.50 6.96
N LEU A 10 10.87 1.94 7.30
CA LEU A 10 11.99 1.94 6.36
C LEU A 10 12.26 0.53 5.79
N VAL A 11 12.34 -0.49 6.65
CA VAL A 11 12.54 -1.87 6.21
C VAL A 11 11.34 -2.38 5.40
N GLY A 12 10.11 -2.16 5.89
CA GLY A 12 8.90 -2.62 5.21
C GLY A 12 8.74 -2.00 3.82
N GLY A 13 9.02 -0.70 3.67
CA GLY A 13 8.99 -0.01 2.39
C GLY A 13 10.05 -0.53 1.42
N MET A 14 11.28 -0.78 1.90
CA MET A 14 12.33 -1.40 1.10
C MET A 14 11.98 -2.83 0.66
N VAL A 15 11.35 -3.62 1.53
CA VAL A 15 10.88 -4.97 1.20
C VAL A 15 9.82 -4.91 0.10
N LEU A 16 8.80 -4.05 0.24
CA LEU A 16 7.75 -3.94 -0.78
C LEU A 16 8.31 -3.46 -2.12
N LEU A 17 9.21 -2.47 -2.10
CA LEU A 17 9.89 -1.97 -3.29
C LEU A 17 10.69 -3.09 -3.96
N PHE A 18 11.50 -3.83 -3.20
CA PHE A 18 12.29 -4.95 -3.72
C PHE A 18 11.42 -6.03 -4.35
N LEU A 19 10.36 -6.48 -3.66
CA LEU A 19 9.42 -7.47 -4.20
C LEU A 19 8.75 -6.98 -5.49
N SER A 20 8.48 -5.68 -5.58
CA SER A 20 7.89 -5.08 -6.78
C SER A 20 8.87 -5.06 -7.94
N LEU A 21 10.16 -4.77 -7.72
CA LEU A 21 11.19 -4.89 -8.76
C LEU A 21 11.28 -6.33 -9.28
N VAL A 22 11.26 -7.32 -8.37
CA VAL A 22 11.25 -8.74 -8.74
C VAL A 22 10.00 -9.09 -9.55
N LEU A 23 8.82 -8.60 -9.16
CA LEU A 23 7.57 -8.81 -9.88
C LEU A 23 7.65 -8.36 -11.35
N GLY A 24 8.42 -7.30 -11.64
CA GLY A 24 8.61 -6.74 -12.99
C GLY A 24 9.13 -7.76 -14.02
N PHE A 25 9.94 -8.73 -13.59
CA PHE A 25 10.46 -9.78 -14.47
C PHE A 25 9.40 -10.80 -14.90
N PHE A 26 8.33 -10.94 -14.12
CA PHE A 26 7.29 -11.96 -14.33
C PHE A 26 6.01 -11.40 -14.95
N LEU A 27 5.99 -10.11 -15.35
CA LEU A 27 4.82 -9.46 -15.92
C LEU A 27 4.17 -10.22 -17.09
N PRO A 28 4.93 -10.79 -18.06
CA PRO A 28 4.34 -11.52 -19.19
C PRO A 28 3.66 -12.83 -18.80
N LEU A 29 3.91 -13.35 -17.58
CA LEU A 29 3.37 -14.62 -17.11
C LEU A 29 1.99 -14.49 -16.46
N PHE A 30 1.51 -13.27 -16.19
CA PHE A 30 0.19 -13.07 -15.61
C PHE A 30 -0.92 -13.28 -16.63
N THR A 31 -2.06 -13.80 -16.15
CA THR A 31 -3.29 -13.90 -16.94
C THR A 31 -3.67 -12.53 -17.52
N ASN A 32 -3.58 -11.47 -16.72
CA ASN A 32 -3.72 -10.10 -17.18
C ASN A 32 -2.42 -9.29 -16.93
N PRO A 33 -1.51 -9.21 -17.93
CA PRO A 33 -0.25 -8.45 -17.82
C PRO A 33 -0.45 -6.95 -17.57
N ARG A 34 -1.58 -6.36 -17.98
CA ARG A 34 -1.88 -4.93 -17.76
C ARG A 34 -2.16 -4.63 -16.29
N ILE A 35 -2.91 -5.50 -15.60
CA ILE A 35 -3.05 -5.43 -14.15
C ILE A 35 -1.72 -5.80 -13.48
N GLY A 36 -0.94 -6.73 -14.03
CA GLY A 36 0.41 -7.03 -13.56
C GLY A 36 1.30 -5.78 -13.51
N LEU A 37 1.31 -4.98 -14.58
CA LEU A 37 2.03 -3.70 -14.63
C LEU A 37 1.52 -2.72 -13.57
N SER A 38 0.20 -2.68 -13.37
CA SER A 38 -0.41 -1.86 -12.31
C SER A 38 0.05 -2.31 -10.92
N ALA A 39 0.09 -3.62 -10.66
CA ALA A 39 0.58 -4.20 -9.41
C ALA A 39 2.05 -3.84 -9.14
N HIS A 40 2.90 -3.92 -10.17
CA HIS A 40 4.29 -3.51 -10.12
C HIS A 40 4.44 -2.02 -9.74
N GLN A 41 3.70 -1.13 -10.42
CA GLN A 41 3.74 0.31 -10.13
C GLN A 41 3.21 0.65 -8.74
N VAL A 42 2.09 0.03 -8.32
CA VAL A 42 1.51 0.21 -6.98
C VAL A 42 2.49 -0.22 -5.91
N GLY A 43 3.19 -1.34 -6.10
CA GLY A 43 4.16 -1.82 -5.13
C GLY A 43 5.42 -0.93 -5.05
N ILE A 44 5.93 -0.42 -6.17
CA ILE A 44 7.03 0.56 -6.17
C ILE A 44 6.62 1.84 -5.44
N THR A 45 5.51 2.45 -5.88
CA THR A 45 5.03 3.72 -5.30
C THR A 45 4.63 3.57 -3.84
N GLY A 46 3.99 2.46 -3.47
CA GLY A 46 3.68 2.10 -2.09
C GLY A 46 4.93 1.92 -1.24
N GLY A 47 5.95 1.21 -1.74
CA GLY A 47 7.22 1.05 -1.05
C GLY A 47 7.92 2.39 -0.79
N ILE A 48 7.99 3.26 -1.80
CA ILE A 48 8.54 4.62 -1.68
C ILE A 48 7.75 5.42 -0.63
N LEU A 49 6.42 5.38 -0.68
CA LEU A 49 5.56 6.09 0.26
C LEU A 49 5.84 5.66 1.71
N ILE A 50 5.96 4.35 1.96
CA ILE A 50 6.30 3.83 3.29
C ILE A 50 7.67 4.35 3.74
N VAL A 51 8.69 4.32 2.87
CA VAL A 51 10.03 4.82 3.21
C VAL A 51 9.98 6.32 3.54
N VAL A 52 9.29 7.12 2.73
CA VAL A 52 9.14 8.57 2.95
C VAL A 52 8.45 8.85 4.29
N ILE A 53 7.37 8.13 4.61
CA ILE A 53 6.69 8.26 5.91
C ILE A 53 7.62 7.82 7.05
N GLY A 54 8.40 6.75 6.86
CA GLY A 54 9.39 6.28 7.83
C GLY A 54 10.45 7.33 8.15
N MET A 55 10.93 8.06 7.15
CA MET A 55 11.86 9.19 7.33
C MET A 55 11.18 10.37 8.01
N ALA A 56 9.99 10.76 7.56
CA ALA A 56 9.25 11.89 8.12
C ALA A 56 8.64 11.61 9.50
N TRP A 57 8.76 10.39 10.02
CA TRP A 57 8.05 9.92 11.20
C TRP A 57 8.31 10.75 12.46
N GLU A 58 9.55 11.22 12.63
CA GLU A 58 9.93 12.07 13.74
C GLU A 58 9.18 13.41 13.73
N HIS A 59 8.79 13.91 12.55
CA HIS A 59 8.06 15.16 12.38
C HIS A 59 6.57 15.07 12.76
N ALA A 60 6.01 13.88 12.96
CA ALA A 60 4.61 13.71 13.36
C ALA A 60 4.46 13.66 14.89
N ASP A 61 3.68 14.58 15.47
CA ASP A 61 3.34 14.50 16.89
C ASP A 61 2.05 13.69 17.11
N LEU A 62 2.24 12.39 17.36
CA LEU A 62 1.18 11.44 17.65
C LEU A 62 1.28 10.91 19.08
N ARG A 63 0.11 10.74 19.72
CA ARG A 63 -0.02 9.96 20.97
C ARG A 63 0.37 8.51 20.70
N THR A 64 0.97 7.82 21.68
CA THR A 64 1.51 6.45 21.52
C THR A 64 0.55 5.45 20.88
N LYS A 65 -0.74 5.49 21.24
CA LYS A 65 -1.77 4.63 20.62
C LYS A 65 -1.99 4.96 19.14
N ALA A 66 -2.16 6.24 18.81
CA ALA A 66 -2.37 6.70 17.44
C ALA A 66 -1.13 6.45 16.56
N ALA A 67 0.08 6.60 17.11
CA ALA A 67 1.33 6.29 16.41
C ALA A 67 1.42 4.82 16.02
N ARG A 68 1.09 3.89 16.93
CA ARG A 68 1.08 2.44 16.62
C ARG A 68 0.04 2.08 15.56
N VAL A 69 -1.16 2.66 15.64
CA VAL A 69 -2.21 2.45 14.64
C VAL A 69 -1.75 2.98 13.28
N ALA A 70 -1.23 4.20 13.21
CA ALA A 70 -0.72 4.77 11.96
C ALA A 70 0.41 3.92 11.38
N GLU A 71 1.38 3.48 12.19
CA GLU A 71 2.49 2.62 11.74
C GLU A 71 1.98 1.31 11.14
N ALA A 72 1.05 0.63 11.83
CA ALA A 72 0.47 -0.62 11.34
C ALA A 72 -0.29 -0.43 10.03
N LEU A 73 -1.09 0.64 9.92
CA LEU A 73 -1.87 0.93 8.72
C LEU A 73 -1.00 1.34 7.52
N VAL A 74 0.08 2.11 7.75
CA VAL A 74 1.07 2.46 6.71
C VAL A 74 1.75 1.20 6.16
N LEU A 75 1.99 0.18 6.99
CA LEU A 75 2.52 -1.09 6.50
C LEU A 75 1.44 -1.92 5.80
N VAL A 76 0.30 -2.16 6.44
CA VAL A 76 -0.70 -3.09 5.92
C VAL A 76 -1.38 -2.57 4.66
N GLY A 77 -1.60 -1.25 4.56
CA GLY A 77 -2.30 -0.62 3.43
C GLY A 77 -1.64 -0.92 2.08
N PRO A 78 -0.40 -0.46 1.82
CA PRO A 78 0.25 -0.63 0.52
C PRO A 78 0.57 -2.09 0.22
N PHE A 79 0.96 -2.90 1.21
CA PHE A 79 1.13 -4.34 1.03
C PHE A 79 -0.17 -5.04 0.63
N GLY A 80 -1.29 -4.69 1.29
CA GLY A 80 -2.60 -5.26 0.98
C GLY A 80 -3.09 -4.88 -0.42
N ILE A 81 -2.91 -3.61 -0.82
CA ILE A 81 -3.26 -3.17 -2.18
C ILE A 81 -2.38 -3.87 -3.21
N ALA A 82 -1.05 -3.88 -3.02
CA ALA A 82 -0.13 -4.52 -3.96
C ALA A 82 -0.43 -6.02 -4.12
N LEU A 83 -0.63 -6.75 -3.01
CA LEU A 83 -0.98 -8.16 -3.04
C LEU A 83 -2.33 -8.42 -3.75
N SER A 84 -3.32 -7.54 -3.52
CA SER A 84 -4.62 -7.65 -4.19
C SER A 84 -4.51 -7.39 -5.69
N CYS A 85 -3.66 -6.44 -6.12
CA CYS A 85 -3.35 -6.22 -7.53
C CYS A 85 -2.61 -7.41 -8.17
N VAL A 86 -1.67 -8.04 -7.45
CA VAL A 86 -1.04 -9.29 -7.92
C VAL A 86 -2.08 -10.39 -8.08
N GLY A 87 -2.94 -10.60 -7.08
CA GLY A 87 -4.04 -11.56 -7.17
C GLY A 87 -4.98 -11.26 -8.36
N ALA A 88 -5.28 -9.98 -8.60
CA ALA A 88 -6.07 -9.55 -9.74
C ALA A 88 -5.41 -9.87 -11.08
N ALA A 89 -4.09 -9.68 -11.19
CA ALA A 89 -3.32 -10.02 -12.40
C ALA A 89 -3.26 -11.54 -12.64
N VAL A 90 -3.09 -12.32 -11.57
CA VAL A 90 -3.06 -13.79 -11.62
C VAL A 90 -4.42 -14.36 -12.01
N PHE A 91 -5.50 -13.88 -11.40
CA PHE A 91 -6.85 -14.41 -11.63
C PHE A 91 -7.55 -13.79 -12.84
N GLY A 92 -7.05 -12.67 -13.37
CA GLY A 92 -7.75 -11.92 -14.42
C GLY A 92 -9.04 -11.28 -13.90
N THR A 93 -9.08 -10.82 -12.65
CA THR A 93 -10.27 -10.13 -12.13
C THR A 93 -10.46 -8.77 -12.78
N SER A 94 -11.69 -8.30 -12.92
CA SER A 94 -11.98 -7.01 -13.54
C SER A 94 -12.95 -6.12 -12.76
N ARG A 95 -13.71 -6.66 -11.80
CA ARG A 95 -14.79 -5.92 -11.13
C ARG A 95 -14.31 -4.70 -10.35
N ALA A 96 -13.20 -4.83 -9.62
CA ALA A 96 -12.63 -3.74 -8.83
C ALA A 96 -11.70 -2.83 -9.64
N THR A 97 -11.27 -3.26 -10.84
CA THR A 97 -10.30 -2.55 -11.68
C THR A 97 -10.74 -2.54 -13.15
N PRO A 98 -11.96 -2.06 -13.48
CA PRO A 98 -12.60 -2.30 -14.78
C PRO A 98 -11.81 -1.75 -15.98
N ILE A 99 -11.04 -0.69 -15.78
CA ILE A 99 -10.19 -0.10 -16.84
C ILE A 99 -9.03 -1.04 -17.20
N ALA A 100 -8.32 -1.58 -16.20
CA ALA A 100 -7.16 -2.45 -16.40
C ALA A 100 -7.56 -3.92 -16.64
N GLY A 101 -8.72 -4.33 -16.11
CA GLY A 101 -9.31 -5.66 -16.23
C GLY A 101 -10.17 -5.89 -17.47
N ALA A 102 -10.32 -4.90 -18.34
CA ALA A 102 -11.16 -5.02 -19.53
C ALA A 102 -10.80 -6.26 -20.37
N GLY A 103 -11.81 -7.06 -20.71
CA GLY A 103 -11.64 -8.32 -21.45
C GLY A 103 -11.34 -9.55 -20.58
N PHE A 104 -11.23 -9.39 -19.25
CA PHE A 104 -11.03 -10.49 -18.30
C PHE A 104 -12.19 -10.60 -17.31
N ALA A 105 -12.36 -11.79 -16.75
CA ALA A 105 -13.31 -12.07 -15.68
C ALA A 105 -12.79 -13.20 -14.80
N GLY A 106 -12.61 -12.92 -13.51
CA GLY A 106 -12.26 -13.94 -12.52
C GLY A 106 -13.49 -14.71 -12.04
N ALA A 107 -13.26 -15.85 -11.39
CA ALA A 107 -14.31 -16.53 -10.65
C ALA A 107 -14.89 -15.61 -9.56
N ARG A 108 -16.17 -15.79 -9.22
CA ARG A 108 -16.88 -14.93 -8.26
C ARG A 108 -16.13 -14.73 -6.94
N TRP A 109 -15.53 -15.80 -6.40
CA TRP A 109 -14.79 -15.71 -5.15
C TRP A 109 -13.46 -14.93 -5.32
N GLN A 110 -12.78 -15.04 -6.47
CA GLN A 110 -11.56 -14.29 -6.79
C GLN A 110 -11.85 -12.79 -6.87
N GLU A 111 -12.92 -12.42 -7.58
CA GLU A 111 -13.39 -11.03 -7.69
C GLU A 111 -13.71 -10.42 -6.32
N ILE A 112 -14.40 -11.18 -5.46
CA ILE A 112 -14.76 -10.74 -4.11
C ILE A 112 -13.50 -10.58 -3.25
N SER A 113 -12.60 -11.56 -3.24
CA SER A 113 -11.36 -11.52 -2.46
C SER A 113 -10.49 -10.31 -2.84
N VAL A 114 -10.28 -10.07 -4.13
CA VAL A 114 -9.53 -8.90 -4.64
C VAL A 114 -10.23 -7.60 -4.25
N SER A 115 -11.55 -7.52 -4.43
CA SER A 115 -12.32 -6.31 -4.10
C SER A 115 -12.21 -5.95 -2.62
N ILE A 116 -12.34 -6.94 -1.74
CA ILE A 116 -12.21 -6.75 -0.28
C ILE A 116 -10.79 -6.29 0.05
N GLY A 117 -9.77 -6.95 -0.50
CA GLY A 117 -8.37 -6.60 -0.23
C GLY A 117 -8.02 -5.18 -0.66
N LEU A 118 -8.43 -4.77 -1.86
CA LEU A 118 -8.26 -3.39 -2.35
C LEU A 118 -9.00 -2.38 -1.47
N MET A 119 -10.24 -2.67 -1.08
CA MET A 119 -11.04 -1.79 -0.24
C MET A 119 -10.43 -1.61 1.15
N LEU A 120 -10.06 -2.71 1.82
CA LEU A 120 -9.45 -2.66 3.15
C LEU A 120 -8.10 -1.93 3.12
N GLY A 121 -7.25 -2.23 2.13
CA GLY A 121 -5.99 -1.53 1.96
C GLY A 121 -6.16 -0.03 1.72
N SER A 122 -7.15 0.35 0.92
CA SER A 122 -7.47 1.77 0.65
C SER A 122 -7.96 2.50 1.90
N ILE A 123 -8.86 1.88 2.67
CA ILE A 123 -9.36 2.43 3.95
C ILE A 123 -8.21 2.57 4.95
N ALA A 124 -7.33 1.56 5.04
CA ALA A 124 -6.16 1.60 5.91
C ALA A 124 -5.26 2.81 5.57
N MET A 125 -4.97 3.01 4.28
CA MET A 125 -4.17 4.16 3.84
C MET A 125 -4.85 5.50 4.10
N LEU A 126 -6.16 5.61 3.89
CA LEU A 126 -6.90 6.83 4.15
C LEU A 126 -6.81 7.22 5.64
N ILE A 127 -7.02 6.26 6.54
CA ILE A 127 -6.92 6.48 7.99
C ILE A 127 -5.47 6.80 8.40
N ALA A 128 -4.49 6.06 7.87
CA ALA A 128 -3.07 6.28 8.15
C ALA A 128 -2.63 7.71 7.81
N VAL A 129 -2.94 8.15 6.59
CA VAL A 129 -2.59 9.49 6.10
C VAL A 129 -3.32 10.56 6.89
N PHE A 130 -4.59 10.34 7.23
CA PHE A 130 -5.34 11.26 8.09
C PHE A 130 -4.70 11.44 9.47
N LEU A 131 -4.29 10.34 10.12
CA LEU A 131 -3.58 10.41 11.40
C LEU A 131 -2.26 11.17 11.28
N LEU A 132 -1.46 10.85 10.25
CA LEU A 132 -0.19 11.54 9.99
C LEU A 132 -0.38 13.04 9.74
N LEU A 133 -1.40 13.42 8.96
CA LEU A 133 -1.74 14.82 8.72
C LEU A 133 -2.04 15.55 10.03
N LEU A 134 -2.86 14.97 10.91
CA LEU A 134 -3.12 15.52 12.25
C LEU A 134 -1.84 15.62 13.09
N GLY A 135 -0.96 14.63 13.00
CA GLY A 135 0.33 14.62 13.69
C GLY A 135 1.25 15.75 13.24
N PHE A 136 1.36 15.98 11.93
CA PHE A 136 2.18 17.07 11.37
C PHE A 136 1.59 18.46 11.68
N LEU A 137 0.27 18.60 11.63
CA LEU A 137 -0.39 19.88 11.95
C LEU A 137 -0.25 20.28 13.42
N ARG A 138 -0.24 19.31 14.35
CA ARG A 138 0.00 19.59 15.77
C ARG A 138 1.41 20.10 16.03
N ARG A 139 2.42 19.57 15.33
CA ARG A 139 3.81 20.02 15.47
C ARG A 139 4.01 21.47 15.02
N ARG A 140 3.35 21.90 13.94
CA ARG A 140 3.42 23.31 13.48
C ARG A 140 2.85 24.34 14.47
N ARG A 141 2.01 23.92 15.42
CA ARG A 141 1.47 24.82 16.45
C ARG A 141 2.37 24.93 17.68
N ALA A 142 3.39 24.08 17.79
CA ALA A 142 4.29 24.01 18.95
C ALA A 142 5.74 24.44 18.66
N ALA A 143 6.03 24.83 17.41
CA ALA A 143 7.30 25.39 16.96
C ALA A 143 7.10 26.87 16.63
#